data_AF-A0A536KFG2-F1
#
_entry.id   AF-A0A536KFG2-F1
#
_cell.length_a   1.000
_cell.length_b   1.000
_cell.length_c   1.000
_cell.angle_alpha   90.00
_cell.angle_beta   90.00
_cell.angle_gamma   90.00
#
_symmetry.space_group_name_H-M   'P 1'
#
loop_
_entity.id
_entity.type
_entity.pdbx_description
1 polymer ?
#
loop_
_entity_poly.entity_id
_entity_poly.type
_entity_poly.pdbx_seq_one_letter_code
_entity_poly.pdbx_strand_id
1 'polypeptide(L)'
;MVEVAKRNEEMARKGYKAFEEGDVETVMQIFADDIVWHVPGKSSLAGTYRGKQQVMEMLGKYMALYDSQETELHDLLASDEHTIALINVKLTRGGKTLDAKAVDVMHPDSEGRLKEFWRFGEDQAAFDEFIGG
;
A
#
# COMPACT_ATOMS: atom_id res chain seq x y z
N MET A 1 -18.85 14.59 8.85
CA MET A 1 -18.97 13.20 8.40
C MET A 1 -18.71 13.09 6.90
N VAL A 2 -19.56 13.59 5.98
CA VAL A 2 -19.29 13.49 4.51
C VAL A 2 -17.94 14.08 4.06
N GLU A 3 -17.50 15.18 4.67
CA GLU A 3 -16.27 15.88 4.28
C GLU A 3 -14.99 15.14 4.69
N VAL A 4 -14.99 14.44 5.83
CA VAL A 4 -13.83 13.67 6.31
C VAL A 4 -13.62 12.43 5.45
N ALA A 5 -14.70 11.67 5.20
CA ALA A 5 -14.67 10.53 4.29
C ALA A 5 -14.15 10.93 2.90
N LYS A 6 -14.63 12.05 2.33
CA LYS A 6 -14.17 12.56 1.04
C LYS A 6 -12.67 12.93 1.05
N ARG A 7 -12.20 13.63 2.08
CA ARG A 7 -10.77 13.94 2.26
C ARG A 7 -9.92 12.67 2.33
N ASN A 8 -10.37 11.67 3.07
CA ASN A 8 -9.67 10.40 3.25
C ASN A 8 -9.64 9.58 1.93
N GLU A 9 -10.69 9.67 1.13
CA GLU A 9 -10.72 9.12 -0.24
C GLU A 9 -9.71 9.85 -1.15
N GLU A 10 -9.69 11.19 -1.14
CA GLU A 10 -8.76 12.01 -1.91
C GLU A 10 -7.29 11.72 -1.53
N MET A 11 -7.01 11.53 -0.24
CA MET A 11 -5.69 11.10 0.25
C MET A 11 -5.25 9.79 -0.39
N ALA A 12 -6.10 8.77 -0.36
CA ALA A 12 -5.76 7.46 -0.93
C ALA A 12 -5.59 7.52 -2.45
N ARG A 13 -6.47 8.21 -3.17
CA ARG A 13 -6.34 8.40 -4.64
C ARG A 13 -5.05 9.12 -5.01
N LYS A 14 -4.68 10.17 -4.26
CA LYS A 14 -3.41 10.87 -4.43
C LYS A 14 -2.23 9.94 -4.17
N GLY A 15 -2.33 9.07 -3.16
CA GLY A 15 -1.32 8.07 -2.80
C GLY A 15 -1.07 7.07 -3.92
N TYR A 16 -2.13 6.44 -4.46
CA TYR A 16 -2.01 5.51 -5.59
C TYR A 16 -1.36 6.16 -6.80
N LYS A 17 -1.84 7.35 -7.18
CA LYS A 17 -1.28 8.09 -8.32
C LYS A 17 0.20 8.41 -8.13
N ALA A 18 0.57 8.95 -6.97
CA ALA A 18 1.95 9.30 -6.68
C ALA A 18 2.87 8.06 -6.65
N PHE A 19 2.38 6.93 -6.13
CA PHE A 19 3.11 5.67 -6.12
C PHE A 19 3.35 5.14 -7.54
N GLU A 20 2.34 5.18 -8.41
CA GLU A 20 2.44 4.78 -9.81
C GLU A 20 3.40 5.67 -10.62
N GLU A 21 3.38 6.98 -10.36
CA GLU A 21 4.25 7.96 -11.03
C GLU A 21 5.69 7.99 -10.45
N GLY A 22 5.95 7.25 -9.36
CA GLY A 22 7.23 7.31 -8.64
C GLY A 22 7.50 8.65 -7.95
N ASP A 23 6.46 9.43 -7.67
CA ASP A 23 6.54 10.72 -6.97
C ASP A 23 6.70 10.50 -5.46
N VAL A 24 7.94 10.21 -5.08
CA VAL A 24 8.34 9.98 -3.68
C VAL A 24 8.02 11.18 -2.80
N GLU A 25 8.16 12.40 -3.30
CA GLU A 25 7.89 13.60 -2.50
C GLU A 25 6.42 13.66 -2.08
N THR A 26 5.51 13.45 -3.03
CA THR A 26 4.08 13.41 -2.74
C THR A 26 3.72 12.24 -1.81
N VAL A 27 4.26 11.04 -2.04
CA VAL A 27 4.05 9.89 -1.14
C VAL A 27 4.45 10.25 0.30
N MET A 28 5.58 10.90 0.48
CA MET A 28 6.10 11.28 1.80
C MET A 28 5.31 12.39 2.48
N GLN A 29 4.67 13.28 1.71
CA GLN A 29 3.74 14.27 2.25
C GLN A 29 2.42 13.65 2.70
N ILE A 30 2.00 12.54 2.07
CA ILE A 30 0.78 11.81 2.43
C ILE A 30 0.96 11.04 3.74
N PHE A 31 2.15 10.54 4.02
CA PHE A 31 2.40 9.78 5.26
C PHE A 31 2.49 10.69 6.48
N ALA A 32 1.85 10.28 7.57
CA ALA A 32 2.12 10.81 8.89
C ALA A 32 3.57 10.48 9.29
N ASP A 33 4.18 11.30 10.15
CA ASP A 33 5.57 11.07 10.56
C ASP A 33 5.71 9.76 11.35
N ASP A 34 4.66 9.37 12.07
CA ASP A 34 4.55 8.13 12.83
C ASP A 34 3.83 6.99 12.08
N ILE A 35 3.81 7.02 10.74
CA ILE A 35 3.25 5.95 9.88
C ILE A 35 3.70 4.56 10.34
N VAL A 36 2.76 3.63 10.36
CA VAL A 36 3.02 2.20 10.57
C VAL A 36 2.57 1.42 9.34
N TRP A 37 3.48 0.66 8.76
CA TRP A 37 3.19 -0.18 7.60
C TRP A 37 3.35 -1.64 7.96
N HIS A 38 2.34 -2.43 7.64
CA HIS A 38 2.32 -3.85 7.91
C HIS A 38 2.39 -4.65 6.62
N VAL A 39 3.37 -5.55 6.55
CA VAL A 39 3.49 -6.56 5.51
C VAL A 39 3.17 -7.92 6.17
N PRO A 40 1.99 -8.51 5.90
CA PRO A 40 1.61 -9.78 6.50
C PRO A 40 2.42 -10.95 5.93
N GLY A 41 2.22 -12.13 6.51
CA GLY A 41 2.81 -13.37 6.01
C GLY A 41 4.21 -13.62 6.54
N LYS A 42 5.01 -14.33 5.73
CA LYS A 42 6.33 -14.84 6.10
C LYS A 42 7.40 -14.60 5.04
N SER A 43 7.12 -13.76 4.04
CA SER A 43 8.08 -13.39 3.02
C SER A 43 9.32 -12.66 3.58
N SER A 44 10.33 -12.48 2.74
CA SER A 44 11.50 -11.65 3.05
C SER A 44 11.18 -10.18 3.40
N LEU A 45 9.98 -9.68 3.07
CA LEU A 45 9.49 -8.35 3.44
C LEU A 45 8.47 -8.36 4.59
N ALA A 46 8.11 -9.52 5.14
CA ALA A 46 7.13 -9.59 6.21
C ALA A 46 7.62 -8.85 7.45
N GLY A 47 6.75 -8.06 8.07
CA GLY A 47 7.11 -7.26 9.22
C GLY A 47 6.19 -6.08 9.49
N THR A 48 6.56 -5.32 10.52
CA THR A 48 5.93 -4.03 10.85
C THR A 48 7.00 -2.96 10.83
N TYR A 49 6.81 -1.97 9.96
CA TYR A 49 7.75 -0.88 9.72
C TYR A 49 7.18 0.40 10.33
N ARG A 50 7.99 1.10 11.12
CA ARG A 50 7.54 2.25 11.92
C ARG A 50 8.31 3.51 11.54
N GLY A 51 7.56 4.57 11.27
CA GLY A 51 8.06 5.86 10.83
C GLY A 51 8.47 5.86 9.35
N LYS A 52 8.48 7.06 8.79
CA LYS A 52 8.79 7.34 7.38
C LYS A 52 10.04 6.65 6.85
N GLN A 53 11.11 6.63 7.65
CA GLN A 53 12.37 6.01 7.24
C GLN A 53 12.24 4.51 6.97
N GLN A 54 11.72 3.74 7.94
CA GLN A 54 11.61 2.28 7.77
C GLN A 54 10.63 1.90 6.66
N VAL A 55 9.54 2.67 6.52
CA VAL A 55 8.57 2.47 5.44
C VAL A 55 9.21 2.73 4.08
N MET A 56 9.99 3.80 3.92
CA MET A 56 10.69 4.09 2.67
C MET A 56 11.75 3.04 2.32
N GLU A 57 12.52 2.58 3.29
CA GLU A 57 13.49 1.49 3.08
C GLU A 57 12.79 0.20 2.63
N MET A 58 11.62 -0.11 3.21
CA MET A 58 10.80 -1.25 2.81
C MET A 58 10.21 -1.08 1.41
N LEU A 59 9.59 0.06 1.11
CA LEU A 59 9.03 0.35 -0.21
C LEU A 59 10.12 0.31 -1.29
N GLY A 60 11.31 0.84 -1.01
CA GLY A 60 12.46 0.74 -1.91
C GLY A 60 12.84 -0.71 -2.23
N LYS A 61 12.85 -1.60 -1.22
CA LYS A 61 13.07 -3.04 -1.43
C LYS A 61 11.94 -3.63 -2.26
N TYR A 62 10.67 -3.33 -1.93
CA TYR A 62 9.50 -3.81 -2.66
C TYR A 62 9.55 -3.42 -4.16
N MET A 63 9.83 -2.16 -4.47
CA MET A 63 9.94 -1.67 -5.85
C MET A 63 11.07 -2.36 -6.63
N ALA A 64 12.19 -2.64 -5.97
CA ALA A 64 13.35 -3.29 -6.58
C ALA A 64 13.18 -4.81 -6.78
N LEU A 65 12.16 -5.45 -6.21
CA LEU A 65 11.93 -6.89 -6.35
C LEU A 65 11.36 -7.30 -7.70
N TYR A 66 10.61 -6.41 -8.35
CA TYR A 66 9.78 -6.75 -9.51
C TYR A 66 10.33 -6.12 -10.79
N ASP A 67 10.26 -6.88 -11.88
CA ASP A 67 10.54 -6.40 -13.23
C ASP A 67 9.44 -5.43 -13.70
N SER A 68 8.20 -5.70 -13.30
CA SER A 68 7.06 -4.81 -13.48
C SER A 68 6.02 -5.02 -12.39
N GLN A 69 5.26 -3.96 -12.13
CA GLN A 69 4.16 -3.97 -11.19
C GLN A 69 3.03 -3.10 -11.73
N GLU A 70 1.81 -3.56 -11.54
CA GLU A 70 0.58 -2.85 -11.89
C GLU A 70 -0.40 -3.02 -10.74
N THR A 71 -1.09 -1.94 -10.39
CA THR A 71 -2.14 -1.95 -9.38
C THR A 71 -3.36 -1.27 -9.97
N GLU A 72 -4.39 -2.05 -10.25
CA GLU A 72 -5.68 -1.55 -10.72
C GLU A 72 -6.58 -1.28 -9.50
N LEU A 73 -6.99 -0.02 -9.33
CA LEU A 73 -7.94 0.37 -8.29
C LEU A 73 -9.39 0.19 -8.79
N HIS A 74 -10.10 -0.80 -8.25
CA HIS A 74 -11.50 -1.08 -8.61
C HIS A 74 -12.46 -0.13 -7.92
N ASP A 75 -12.32 -0.01 -6.60
CA ASP A 75 -13.18 0.81 -5.78
C ASP A 75 -12.44 1.28 -4.53
N LEU A 76 -12.92 2.39 -3.96
CA LEU A 76 -12.37 3.01 -2.79
C LEU A 76 -13.50 3.44 -1.86
N LEU A 77 -13.56 2.79 -0.70
CA LEU A 77 -14.57 3.04 0.32
C LEU A 77 -13.93 3.80 1.47
N ALA A 78 -14.40 5.01 1.73
CA ALA A 78 -13.87 5.85 2.80
C ALA A 78 -14.95 6.16 3.85
N SER A 79 -14.51 6.27 5.08
CA SER A 79 -15.27 6.70 6.25
C SER A 79 -14.44 7.72 7.03
N ASP A 80 -14.96 8.18 8.16
CA ASP A 80 -14.24 9.14 9.00
C ASP A 80 -12.94 8.54 9.58
N GLU A 81 -12.89 7.21 9.78
CA GLU A 81 -11.75 6.51 10.42
C GLU A 81 -10.98 5.56 9.50
N HIS A 82 -11.63 4.97 8.50
CA HIS A 82 -11.04 3.94 7.63
C HIS A 82 -11.18 4.30 6.16
N THR A 83 -10.15 3.98 5.38
CA THR A 83 -10.22 3.91 3.92
C THR A 83 -9.84 2.50 3.47
N ILE A 84 -10.64 1.91 2.59
CA ILE A 84 -10.46 0.56 2.06
C ILE A 84 -10.40 0.64 0.54
N ALA A 85 -9.34 0.12 -0.05
CA ALA A 85 -9.23 -0.01 -1.49
C ALA A 85 -9.39 -1.46 -1.92
N LEU A 86 -10.23 -1.70 -2.92
CA LEU A 86 -10.36 -2.98 -3.60
C LEU A 86 -9.48 -2.91 -4.85
N ILE A 87 -8.48 -3.78 -4.94
CA ILE A 87 -7.47 -3.71 -6.01
C ILE A 87 -7.22 -5.07 -6.66
N ASN A 88 -6.77 -5.05 -7.91
CA ASN A 88 -6.02 -6.16 -8.50
C ASN A 88 -4.56 -5.76 -8.58
N VAL A 89 -3.68 -6.69 -8.23
CA VAL A 89 -2.24 -6.49 -8.29
C VAL A 89 -1.66 -7.49 -9.26
N LYS A 90 -0.86 -6.99 -10.20
CA LYS A 90 -0.10 -7.80 -11.13
C LYS A 90 1.39 -7.52 -10.96
N LEU A 91 2.14 -8.54 -10.54
CA LEU A 91 3.57 -8.43 -10.25
C LEU A 91 4.32 -9.41 -11.16
N THR A 92 5.38 -8.94 -11.81
CA THR A 92 6.24 -9.79 -12.65
C THR A 92 7.66 -9.80 -12.09
N ARG A 93 8.24 -11.00 -11.96
CA ARG A 93 9.61 -11.21 -11.48
C ARG A 93 10.20 -12.47 -12.10
N GLY A 94 11.34 -12.35 -12.78
CA GLY A 94 12.06 -13.51 -13.33
C GLY A 94 11.22 -14.33 -14.31
N GLY A 95 10.38 -13.66 -15.10
CA GLY A 95 9.49 -14.30 -16.08
C GLY A 95 8.24 -14.99 -15.50
N LYS A 96 8.02 -14.91 -14.18
CA LYS A 96 6.78 -15.33 -13.53
C LYS A 96 5.88 -14.13 -13.26
N THR A 97 4.57 -14.35 -13.29
CA THR A 97 3.57 -13.32 -12.96
C THR A 97 2.64 -13.81 -11.85
N LEU A 98 2.46 -12.98 -10.83
CA LEU A 98 1.36 -13.07 -9.88
C LEU A 98 0.27 -12.08 -10.32
N ASP A 99 -0.98 -12.55 -10.42
CA ASP A 99 -2.16 -11.74 -10.74
C ASP A 99 -3.24 -12.12 -9.73
N ALA A 100 -3.55 -11.21 -8.81
CA ALA A 100 -4.35 -11.52 -7.62
C ALA A 100 -5.13 -10.31 -7.14
N LYS A 101 -6.32 -10.55 -6.57
CA LYS A 101 -7.05 -9.52 -5.84
C LYS A 101 -6.36 -9.25 -4.51
N ALA A 102 -6.44 -8.00 -4.07
CA ALA A 102 -6.04 -7.61 -2.73
C ALA A 102 -6.95 -6.51 -2.19
N VAL A 103 -6.85 -6.29 -0.88
CA VAL A 103 -7.49 -5.20 -0.17
C VAL A 103 -6.42 -4.42 0.58
N ASP A 104 -6.38 -3.12 0.35
CA ASP A 104 -5.57 -2.21 1.15
C ASP A 104 -6.44 -1.57 2.22
N VAL A 105 -5.99 -1.68 3.47
CA VAL A 105 -6.65 -1.10 4.64
C VAL A 105 -5.80 0.05 5.13
N MET A 106 -6.39 1.23 5.21
CA MET A 106 -5.73 2.50 5.53
C MET A 106 -6.42 3.19 6.71
N HIS A 107 -5.62 3.67 7.67
CA HIS A 107 -6.08 4.56 8.74
C HIS A 107 -5.45 5.94 8.57
N PRO A 108 -6.24 6.97 8.25
CA PRO A 108 -5.76 8.35 8.26
C PRO A 108 -5.69 8.92 9.69
N ASP A 109 -4.79 9.87 9.94
CA ASP A 109 -4.80 10.69 11.15
C ASP A 109 -5.87 11.80 11.07
N SER A 110 -5.99 12.59 12.14
CA SER A 110 -6.93 13.72 12.19
C SER A 110 -6.64 14.80 11.14
N GLU A 111 -5.42 14.88 10.63
CA GLU A 111 -4.99 15.82 9.58
C GLU A 111 -5.25 15.26 8.16
N GLY A 112 -5.65 14.00 8.05
CA GLY A 112 -5.92 13.33 6.78
C GLY A 112 -4.67 12.75 6.12
N ARG A 113 -3.61 12.49 6.89
CA ARG A 113 -2.40 11.79 6.44
C ARG A 113 -2.49 10.31 6.76
N LEU A 114 -1.91 9.45 5.94
CA LEU A 114 -1.89 8.02 6.20
C LEU A 114 -1.04 7.73 7.46
N LYS A 115 -1.66 7.14 8.48
CA LYS A 115 -1.04 6.77 9.75
C LYS A 115 -0.79 5.27 9.87
N GLU A 116 -1.60 4.44 9.22
CA GLU A 116 -1.45 2.99 9.27
C GLU A 116 -1.90 2.32 7.98
N PHE A 117 -1.20 1.26 7.56
CA PHE A 117 -1.47 0.55 6.31
C PHE A 117 -1.27 -0.97 6.44
N TRP A 118 -2.18 -1.73 5.82
CA TRP A 118 -2.02 -3.15 5.50
C TRP A 118 -2.44 -3.42 4.06
N ARG A 119 -1.82 -4.42 3.45
CA ARG A 119 -2.33 -5.08 2.24
C ARG A 119 -2.62 -6.55 2.53
N PHE A 120 -3.83 -7.00 2.21
CA PHE A 120 -4.23 -8.40 2.31
C PHE A 120 -4.54 -8.94 0.91
N GLY A 121 -3.76 -9.91 0.45
CA GLY A 121 -4.01 -10.60 -0.82
C GLY A 121 -5.05 -11.72 -0.70
N GLU A 122 -5.68 -12.11 -1.81
CA GLU A 122 -6.62 -13.25 -1.85
C GLU A 122 -5.94 -14.57 -1.45
N ASP A 123 -4.66 -14.71 -1.80
CA ASP A 123 -3.80 -15.85 -1.45
C ASP A 123 -2.49 -15.33 -0.87
N GLN A 124 -2.44 -15.21 0.47
CA GLN A 124 -1.26 -14.75 1.18
C GLN A 124 -0.04 -15.66 0.95
N ALA A 125 -0.24 -16.97 0.76
CA ALA A 125 0.86 -17.90 0.56
C ALA A 125 1.51 -17.68 -0.81
N ALA A 126 0.70 -17.43 -1.84
CA ALA A 126 1.21 -17.08 -3.18
C ALA A 126 2.01 -15.77 -3.16
N PHE A 127 1.52 -14.74 -2.45
CA PHE A 127 2.29 -13.50 -2.26
C PHE A 127 3.60 -13.76 -1.54
N ASP A 128 3.59 -14.56 -0.47
CA ASP A 128 4.78 -14.86 0.31
C ASP A 128 5.86 -15.55 -0.54
N GLU A 129 5.48 -16.61 -1.28
CA GLU A 129 6.38 -17.32 -2.19
C GLU A 129 6.95 -16.37 -3.27
N PHE A 130 6.11 -15.50 -3.84
CA PHE A 130 6.51 -14.60 -4.92
C PHE A 130 7.49 -13.50 -4.47
N ILE A 131 7.34 -12.99 -3.25
CA ILE A 131 8.25 -12.02 -2.63
C ILE A 131 9.57 -12.70 -2.21
N GLY A 132 9.57 -14.01 -2.01
CA GLY A 132 10.72 -14.82 -1.61
C GLY A 132 10.64 -15.23 -0.15
N GLY A 133 9.59 -15.99 0.18
CA GLY A 133 9.46 -16.79 1.39
C GLY A 133 10.15 -18.15 1.29
#